data_AF-A0A9E6RYU8-F1
#
_entry.id   AF-A0A9E6RYU8-F1
#
_cell.length_a   1.000
_cell.length_b   1.000
_cell.length_c   1.000
_cell.angle_alpha   90.00
_cell.angle_beta   90.00
_cell.angle_gamma   90.00
#
_symmetry.space_group_name_H-M   'P 1'
#
loop_
_entity.id
_entity.type
_entity.pdbx_description
1 polymer ?
#
loop_
_entity_poly.entity_id
_entity_poly.type
_entity_poly.pdbx_seq_one_letter_code
_entity_poly.pdbx_strand_id
1 'polypeptide(L)'
;MLILFIHGVAESKVKFADPLKKLIQTEFSQRGQKLPHFHSGFYADILNNKGKVWNFIYQDLEKFKQENSYVDDQDIFRGKDLRSGFISDFVGDAFTYLNFQRGKKIRQSITEHLEDFITHHAQEQELHIIAHSMGTVILWDMLFSDNFENNDLAFKFRSLINS
;
A
#
# COMPACT_ATOMS: atom_id res chain seq x y z
N MET A 1 -5.57 -1.63 -22.01
CA MET A 1 -5.22 -1.90 -20.60
C MET A 1 -5.58 -0.78 -19.63
N LEU A 2 -5.85 -1.20 -18.40
CA LEU A 2 -5.97 -0.45 -17.16
C LEU A 2 -4.67 -0.58 -16.35
N ILE A 3 -4.21 0.48 -15.71
CA ILE A 3 -3.05 0.47 -14.80
C ILE A 3 -3.43 1.11 -13.46
N LEU A 4 -3.61 0.26 -12.44
CA LEU A 4 -3.92 0.67 -11.06
C LEU A 4 -2.62 0.78 -10.25
N PHE A 5 -2.33 1.97 -9.73
CA PHE A 5 -1.24 2.17 -8.77
C PHE A 5 -1.75 2.10 -7.32
N ILE A 6 -1.10 1.28 -6.49
CA ILE A 6 -1.34 1.15 -5.04
C ILE A 6 -0.06 1.55 -4.29
N HIS A 7 -0.02 2.74 -3.70
CA HIS A 7 1.10 3.11 -2.85
C HIS A 7 0.92 2.63 -1.42
N GLY A 8 2.06 2.35 -0.77
CA GLY A 8 2.17 2.38 0.69
C GLY A 8 1.97 3.79 1.23
N VAL A 9 2.29 4.00 2.49
CA VAL A 9 1.93 5.24 3.18
C VAL A 9 3.21 6.02 3.50
N ALA A 10 3.17 6.99 4.42
CA ALA A 10 4.17 8.03 4.68
C ALA A 10 4.55 9.00 3.54
N GLU A 11 4.41 8.63 2.26
CA GLU A 11 4.67 9.53 1.13
C GLU A 11 3.58 10.62 1.04
N SER A 12 3.96 11.90 1.18
CA SER A 12 3.05 13.04 1.14
C SER A 12 2.72 13.52 -0.28
N LYS A 13 3.36 12.96 -1.31
CA LYS A 13 3.14 13.32 -2.71
C LYS A 13 2.00 12.52 -3.32
N VAL A 14 0.83 13.16 -3.44
CA VAL A 14 -0.32 12.76 -4.29
C VAL A 14 0.08 12.33 -5.72
N LYS A 15 1.25 12.79 -6.19
CA LYS A 15 1.81 12.55 -7.53
C LYS A 15 2.88 11.45 -7.60
N PHE A 16 2.96 10.54 -6.62
CA PHE A 16 3.99 9.48 -6.57
C PHE A 16 4.11 8.67 -7.88
N ALA A 17 2.99 8.38 -8.54
CA ALA A 17 2.93 7.60 -9.77
C ALA A 17 3.24 8.40 -11.05
N ASP A 18 3.15 9.73 -11.01
CA ASP A 18 3.21 10.58 -12.20
C ASP A 18 4.52 10.47 -13.01
N PRO A 19 5.71 10.27 -12.41
CA PRO A 19 6.93 9.98 -13.17
C PRO A 19 6.81 8.71 -14.01
N LEU A 20 6.28 7.61 -13.45
CA LEU A 20 6.15 6.33 -14.15
C LEU A 20 5.00 6.36 -15.17
N LYS A 21 3.87 7.01 -14.86
CA LYS A 21 2.79 7.26 -15.85
C LYS A 21 3.34 7.94 -17.10
N LYS A 22 4.15 9.00 -16.94
CA LYS A 22 4.75 9.72 -18.07
C LYS A 22 5.68 8.84 -18.90
N LEU A 23 6.55 8.06 -18.27
CA LEU A 23 7.43 7.13 -18.97
C LEU A 23 6.64 6.09 -19.79
N ILE A 24 5.60 5.49 -19.18
CA ILE A 24 4.71 4.55 -19.88
C ILE A 24 3.98 5.25 -21.06
N GLN A 25 3.44 6.45 -20.86
CA GLN A 25 2.78 7.22 -21.93
C GLN A 25 3.73 7.55 -23.08
N THR A 26 4.99 7.93 -22.78
CA THR A 26 6.02 8.19 -23.79
C THR A 26 6.35 6.93 -24.59
N GLU A 27 6.58 5.81 -23.92
CA GLU A 27 6.91 4.53 -24.57
C GLU A 27 5.78 4.05 -25.50
N PHE A 28 4.53 4.10 -25.03
CA PHE A 28 3.36 3.73 -25.84
C PHE A 28 3.17 4.67 -27.03
N SER A 29 3.37 5.97 -26.85
CA SER A 29 3.31 6.96 -27.94
C SER A 29 4.37 6.70 -29.00
N GLN A 30 5.61 6.40 -28.61
CA GLN A 30 6.71 6.07 -29.53
C GLN A 30 6.46 4.78 -30.31
N ARG A 31 5.75 3.82 -29.71
CA ARG A 31 5.33 2.56 -30.35
C ARG A 31 4.03 2.67 -31.15
N GLY A 32 3.38 3.84 -31.18
CA GLY A 32 2.09 4.03 -31.86
C GLY A 32 0.92 3.25 -31.23
N GLN A 33 1.03 2.86 -29.96
CA GLN A 33 0.02 2.07 -29.26
C GLN A 33 -1.01 2.94 -28.52
N LYS A 34 -2.23 2.40 -28.34
CA LYS A 34 -3.29 3.06 -27.56
C LYS A 34 -2.79 3.30 -26.13
N LEU A 35 -2.88 4.54 -25.66
CA LEU A 35 -2.46 4.90 -24.30
C LEU A 35 -3.27 4.12 -23.25
N PRO A 36 -2.61 3.65 -22.17
CA PRO A 36 -3.30 3.00 -21.06
C PRO A 36 -4.11 4.01 -20.24
N HIS A 37 -5.16 3.51 -19.61
CA HIS A 37 -5.90 4.23 -18.58
C HIS A 37 -5.17 4.09 -17.23
N PHE A 38 -5.23 5.11 -16.36
CA PHE A 38 -4.50 5.14 -15.10
C PHE A 38 -5.38 5.50 -13.91
N HIS A 39 -5.31 4.71 -12.84
CA HIS A 39 -5.80 5.08 -11.51
C HIS A 39 -4.63 5.12 -10.51
N SER A 40 -4.73 5.90 -9.45
CA SER A 40 -3.71 5.94 -8.39
C SER A 40 -4.37 6.14 -7.03
N GLY A 41 -4.49 5.05 -6.28
CA GLY A 41 -5.05 5.07 -4.94
C GLY A 41 -4.10 5.71 -3.94
N PHE A 42 -4.62 6.63 -3.13
CA PHE A 42 -3.88 7.28 -2.05
C PHE A 42 -4.67 7.17 -0.76
N TYR A 43 -4.14 6.42 0.21
CA TYR A 43 -4.90 5.96 1.39
C TYR A 43 -4.45 6.60 2.70
N ALA A 44 -3.55 7.60 2.65
CA ALA A 44 -2.97 8.22 3.83
C ALA A 44 -4.00 8.90 4.75
N ASP A 45 -5.11 9.42 4.20
CA ASP A 45 -6.14 10.10 5.00
C ASP A 45 -6.90 9.16 5.95
N ILE A 46 -6.97 7.86 5.64
CA ILE A 46 -7.51 6.80 6.53
C ILE A 46 -6.55 6.54 7.71
N LEU A 47 -5.29 6.96 7.57
CA LEU A 47 -4.15 6.56 8.40
C LEU A 47 -3.57 7.73 9.21
N ASN A 48 -3.87 8.97 8.85
CA ASN A 48 -3.21 10.20 9.33
C ASN A 48 -3.63 10.61 10.76
N ASN A 49 -3.35 9.74 11.73
CA ASN A 49 -3.41 10.03 13.16
C ASN A 49 -2.08 9.64 13.82
N LYS A 50 -0.97 10.06 13.19
CA LYS A 50 0.41 9.64 13.52
C LYS A 50 0.73 9.81 15.01
N GLY A 51 0.33 10.94 15.60
CA GLY A 51 0.65 11.28 17.01
C GLY A 51 0.13 10.31 18.07
N LYS A 52 -0.91 9.51 17.79
CA LYS A 52 -1.36 8.45 18.73
C LYS A 52 -0.71 7.09 18.46
N VAL A 53 -0.39 6.78 17.20
CA VAL A 53 0.24 5.51 16.81
C VAL A 53 1.67 5.41 17.36
N TRP A 54 2.42 6.52 17.30
CA TRP A 54 3.80 6.58 17.81
C TRP A 54 3.95 6.13 19.27
N ASN A 55 3.05 6.58 20.16
CA ASN A 55 3.15 6.27 21.59
C ASN A 55 3.00 4.77 21.89
N PHE A 56 2.15 4.06 21.16
CA PHE A 56 2.02 2.60 21.30
C PHE A 56 3.23 1.87 20.72
N ILE A 57 3.75 2.31 19.57
CA ILE A 57 4.93 1.68 18.94
C ILE A 57 6.18 1.83 19.81
N TYR A 58 6.38 2.97 20.48
CA TYR A 58 7.46 3.11 21.45
C TYR A 58 7.30 2.13 22.63
N GLN A 59 6.09 1.98 23.17
CA GLN A 59 5.82 1.05 24.28
C GLN A 59 6.03 -0.41 23.88
N ASP A 60 5.54 -0.84 22.72
CA ASP A 60 5.71 -2.22 22.23
C ASP A 60 7.16 -2.51 21.81
N LEU A 61 7.91 -1.54 21.27
CA LEU A 61 9.34 -1.70 20.97
C LEU A 61 10.21 -1.74 22.23
N GLU A 62 9.92 -0.94 23.27
CA GLU A 62 10.59 -1.05 24.56
C GLU A 62 10.32 -2.41 25.22
N LYS A 63 9.07 -2.88 25.16
CA LYS A 63 8.70 -4.21 25.65
C LYS A 63 9.41 -5.33 24.88
N PHE A 64 9.43 -5.27 23.55
CA PHE A 64 10.13 -6.27 22.72
C PHE A 64 11.65 -6.28 22.99
N LYS A 65 12.26 -5.11 23.26
CA LYS A 65 13.67 -5.01 23.72
C LYS A 65 13.88 -5.64 25.11
N GLN A 66 12.95 -5.44 26.05
CA GLN A 66 13.02 -6.08 27.37
C GLN A 66 12.92 -7.61 27.27
N GLU A 67 12.11 -8.13 26.34
CA GLU A 67 11.91 -9.56 26.11
C GLU A 67 13.07 -10.23 25.31
N ASN A 68 13.92 -9.46 24.61
CA ASN A 68 14.96 -10.00 23.71
C ASN A 68 16.36 -9.37 23.94
N SER A 69 16.93 -9.56 25.13
CA SER A 69 18.17 -8.88 25.60
C SER A 69 19.48 -9.27 24.89
N TYR A 70 19.44 -10.02 23.79
CA TYR A 70 20.62 -10.51 23.05
C TYR A 70 20.93 -9.72 21.76
N VAL A 71 20.15 -8.70 21.43
CA VAL A 71 20.32 -7.91 20.20
C VAL A 71 21.32 -6.77 20.44
N ASP A 72 22.51 -6.85 19.80
CA ASP A 72 23.56 -5.84 19.94
C ASP A 72 23.12 -4.49 19.32
N ASP A 73 23.11 -3.44 20.15
CA ASP A 73 22.72 -2.08 19.78
C ASP A 73 23.73 -1.40 18.82
N GLN A 74 24.90 -2.01 18.54
CA GLN A 74 25.88 -1.48 17.57
C GLN A 74 25.64 -1.95 16.13
N ASP A 75 25.27 -3.22 15.90
CA ASP A 75 25.15 -3.75 14.52
C ASP A 75 23.90 -3.21 13.80
N ILE A 76 22.80 -2.98 14.53
CA ILE A 76 21.61 -2.28 13.99
C ILE A 76 21.93 -0.80 13.68
N PHE A 77 22.98 -0.21 14.26
CA PHE A 77 23.21 1.24 14.24
C PHE A 77 24.05 1.75 13.05
N ARG A 78 24.65 0.86 12.24
CA ARG A 78 25.41 1.26 11.04
C ARG A 78 24.51 1.79 9.92
N GLY A 79 24.35 3.12 9.90
CA GLY A 79 23.50 3.86 8.96
C GLY A 79 22.16 4.30 9.52
N LYS A 80 22.06 4.46 10.85
CA LYS A 80 20.84 4.79 11.61
C LYS A 80 19.96 5.86 10.96
N ASP A 81 20.33 7.14 10.99
CA ASP A 81 19.36 8.26 10.93
C ASP A 81 18.44 8.30 9.70
N LEU A 82 18.93 7.97 8.50
CA LEU A 82 18.11 7.90 7.28
C LEU A 82 17.28 6.60 7.19
N ARG A 83 17.80 5.49 7.73
CA ARG A 83 17.11 4.19 7.71
C ARG A 83 16.10 4.07 8.84
N SER A 84 16.40 4.62 10.02
CA SER A 84 15.51 4.62 11.18
C SER A 84 14.24 5.40 10.87
N GLY A 85 14.32 6.59 10.27
CA GLY A 85 13.15 7.33 9.81
C GLY A 85 12.26 6.49 8.89
N PHE A 86 12.82 5.96 7.80
CA PHE A 86 12.08 5.15 6.82
C PHE A 86 11.49 3.85 7.39
N ILE A 87 12.29 3.08 8.16
CA ILE A 87 11.83 1.84 8.80
C ILE A 87 10.75 2.14 9.83
N SER A 88 10.89 3.23 10.59
CA SER A 88 9.96 3.56 11.67
C SER A 88 8.63 4.12 11.13
N ASP A 89 8.64 4.93 10.06
CA ASP A 89 7.42 5.30 9.32
C ASP A 89 6.75 4.04 8.71
N PHE A 90 7.52 3.13 8.08
CA PHE A 90 6.98 1.87 7.53
C PHE A 90 6.37 0.96 8.61
N VAL A 91 7.02 0.83 9.77
CA VAL A 91 6.48 0.11 10.93
C VAL A 91 5.23 0.81 11.46
N GLY A 92 5.20 2.14 11.49
CA GLY A 92 4.01 2.95 11.76
C GLY A 92 2.84 2.60 10.86
N ASP A 93 3.07 2.55 9.56
CA ASP A 93 2.05 2.20 8.56
C ASP A 93 1.62 0.74 8.67
N ALA A 94 2.55 -0.18 8.95
CA ALA A 94 2.28 -1.60 9.15
C ALA A 94 1.38 -1.86 10.37
N PHE A 95 1.73 -1.32 11.55
CA PHE A 95 0.86 -1.36 12.74
C PHE A 95 -0.50 -0.71 12.48
N THR A 96 -0.54 0.34 11.67
CA THR A 96 -1.80 1.03 11.36
C THR A 96 -2.68 0.24 10.39
N TYR A 97 -2.11 -0.58 9.50
CA TYR A 97 -2.86 -1.55 8.70
C TYR A 97 -3.32 -2.76 9.51
N LEU A 98 -2.47 -3.29 10.39
CA LEU A 98 -2.78 -4.38 11.31
C LEU A 98 -3.89 -4.02 12.32
N ASN A 99 -4.14 -2.74 12.56
CA ASN A 99 -5.36 -2.30 13.23
C ASN A 99 -6.59 -2.66 12.38
N PHE A 100 -7.28 -3.73 12.78
CA PHE A 100 -8.42 -4.34 12.09
C PHE A 100 -9.38 -3.35 11.39
N GLN A 101 -9.85 -2.32 12.10
CA GLN A 101 -10.81 -1.33 11.58
C GLN A 101 -10.21 -0.39 10.52
N ARG A 102 -8.90 -0.10 10.58
CA ARG A 102 -8.21 0.69 9.55
C ARG A 102 -7.83 -0.18 8.36
N GLY A 103 -7.29 -1.39 8.60
CA GLY A 103 -7.02 -2.38 7.56
C GLY A 103 -8.25 -2.64 6.69
N LYS A 104 -9.41 -2.91 7.31
CA LYS A 104 -10.68 -3.12 6.60
C LYS A 104 -11.09 -1.92 5.73
N LYS A 105 -10.94 -0.68 6.23
CA LYS A 105 -11.22 0.55 5.45
C LYS A 105 -10.27 0.76 4.28
N ILE A 106 -9.01 0.37 4.41
CA ILE A 106 -8.01 0.46 3.34
C ILE A 106 -8.34 -0.56 2.24
N ARG A 107 -8.63 -1.82 2.62
CA ARG A 107 -9.07 -2.86 1.68
C ARG A 107 -10.38 -2.49 0.98
N GLN A 108 -11.32 -1.91 1.71
CA GLN A 108 -12.55 -1.33 1.15
C GLN A 108 -12.24 -0.29 0.07
N SER A 109 -11.50 0.77 0.40
CA SER A 109 -11.21 1.85 -0.55
C SER A 109 -10.34 1.41 -1.74
N ILE A 110 -9.45 0.42 -1.57
CA ILE A 110 -8.74 -0.23 -2.69
C ILE A 110 -9.72 -0.97 -3.62
N THR A 111 -10.70 -1.66 -3.06
CA THR A 111 -11.69 -2.44 -3.82
C THR A 111 -12.68 -1.54 -4.56
N GLU A 112 -13.19 -0.51 -3.90
CA GLU A 112 -14.11 0.48 -4.49
C GLU A 112 -13.42 1.22 -5.65
N HIS A 113 -12.17 1.67 -5.48
CA HIS A 113 -11.39 2.28 -6.56
C HIS A 113 -11.12 1.33 -7.74
N LEU A 114 -10.93 0.04 -7.50
CA LEU A 114 -10.77 -0.95 -8.57
C LEU A 114 -12.09 -1.18 -9.31
N GLU A 115 -13.19 -1.34 -8.59
CA GLU A 115 -14.53 -1.54 -9.16
C GLU A 115 -14.97 -0.36 -10.02
N ASP A 116 -14.81 0.87 -9.51
CA ASP A 116 -15.05 2.10 -10.29
C ASP A 116 -14.18 2.14 -11.55
N PHE A 117 -12.88 1.81 -11.42
CA PHE A 117 -11.92 1.93 -12.52
C PHE A 117 -12.16 0.89 -13.63
N ILE A 118 -12.58 -0.33 -13.28
CA ILE A 118 -13.05 -1.33 -14.25
C ILE A 118 -14.36 -0.87 -14.88
N THR A 119 -15.34 -0.45 -14.07
CA THR A 119 -16.70 -0.11 -14.55
C THR A 119 -16.69 1.07 -15.52
N HIS A 120 -15.90 2.13 -15.25
CA HIS A 120 -15.77 3.28 -16.14
C HIS A 120 -15.05 2.96 -17.46
N HIS A 121 -14.36 1.83 -17.55
CA HIS A 121 -13.51 1.45 -18.69
C HIS A 121 -13.72 -0.02 -19.09
N ALA A 122 -14.96 -0.51 -19.02
CA ALA A 122 -15.34 -1.92 -19.21
C ALA A 122 -15.01 -2.51 -20.61
N GLN A 123 -14.52 -1.70 -21.56
CA GLN A 123 -13.97 -2.15 -22.83
C GLN A 123 -12.50 -2.61 -22.77
N GLU A 124 -11.78 -2.39 -21.66
CA GLU A 124 -10.39 -2.84 -21.49
C GLU A 124 -10.34 -4.26 -20.89
N GLN A 125 -9.58 -5.16 -21.52
CA GLN A 125 -9.45 -6.57 -21.11
C GLN A 125 -8.15 -6.91 -20.36
N GLU A 126 -7.33 -5.91 -20.06
CA GLU A 126 -6.00 -6.07 -19.46
C GLU A 126 -5.90 -5.16 -18.22
N LEU A 127 -5.55 -5.72 -17.07
CA LEU A 127 -5.33 -4.98 -15.83
C LEU A 127 -3.91 -5.22 -15.31
N HIS A 128 -3.15 -4.14 -15.13
CA HIS A 128 -1.87 -4.17 -14.42
C HIS A 128 -2.00 -3.47 -13.07
N ILE A 129 -1.53 -4.11 -12.01
CA ILE A 129 -1.51 -3.54 -10.65
C ILE A 129 -0.05 -3.27 -10.27
N ILE A 130 0.29 -2.00 -10.03
CA ILE A 130 1.63 -1.55 -9.66
C ILE A 130 1.61 -1.13 -8.18
N ALA A 131 2.20 -1.97 -7.33
CA ALA A 131 2.24 -1.75 -5.89
C ALA A 131 3.65 -1.37 -5.41
N HIS A 132 3.76 -0.47 -4.44
CA HIS A 132 5.04 0.00 -3.89
C HIS A 132 5.02 0.17 -2.36
N SER A 133 6.14 -0.11 -1.69
CA SER A 133 6.28 -0.04 -0.23
C SER A 133 5.19 -0.85 0.48
N MET A 134 4.57 -0.32 1.55
CA MET A 134 3.46 -0.95 2.26
C MET A 134 2.27 -1.32 1.34
N GLY A 135 2.10 -0.67 0.19
CA GLY A 135 1.07 -1.01 -0.80
C GLY A 135 1.28 -2.41 -1.40
N THR A 136 2.53 -2.87 -1.50
CA THR A 136 2.86 -4.24 -1.89
C THR A 136 2.45 -5.24 -0.82
N VAL A 137 2.63 -4.90 0.47
CA VAL A 137 2.22 -5.74 1.61
C VAL A 137 0.69 -5.85 1.67
N ILE A 138 -0.01 -4.72 1.53
CA ILE A 138 -1.48 -4.66 1.52
C ILE A 138 -2.03 -5.47 0.34
N LEU A 139 -1.45 -5.34 -0.85
CA LEU A 139 -1.86 -6.14 -2.02
C LEU A 139 -1.65 -7.64 -1.78
N TRP A 140 -0.51 -8.05 -1.22
CA TRP A 140 -0.26 -9.47 -0.90
C TRP A 140 -1.25 -10.02 0.12
N ASP A 141 -1.55 -9.28 1.19
CA ASP A 141 -2.55 -9.69 2.19
C ASP A 141 -3.95 -9.78 1.56
N MET A 142 -4.37 -8.78 0.76
CA MET A 142 -5.63 -8.82 0.02
C MET A 142 -5.72 -10.01 -0.94
N LEU A 143 -4.64 -10.38 -1.63
CA LEU A 143 -4.60 -11.50 -2.59
C LEU A 143 -4.61 -12.88 -1.92
N PHE A 144 -3.89 -13.06 -0.81
CA PHE A 144 -3.52 -14.40 -0.31
C PHE A 144 -3.90 -14.71 1.14
N SER A 145 -4.38 -13.75 1.92
CA SER A 145 -4.72 -13.95 3.34
C SER A 145 -6.20 -14.28 3.51
N ASP A 146 -6.54 -15.43 4.09
CA ASP A 146 -7.94 -15.80 4.36
C ASP A 146 -8.40 -15.40 5.78
N ASN A 147 -7.58 -14.62 6.50
CA ASN A 147 -7.82 -14.17 7.88
C ASN A 147 -8.77 -12.96 7.98
N PHE A 148 -9.74 -12.84 7.07
CA PHE A 148 -10.70 -11.73 7.01
C PHE A 148 -12.11 -12.18 7.42
N GLU A 149 -12.95 -11.23 7.84
CA GLU A 149 -14.39 -11.50 8.01
C GLU A 149 -15.02 -11.83 6.65
N ASN A 150 -16.03 -12.72 6.63
CA ASN A 150 -16.74 -13.16 5.41
C ASN A 150 -17.39 -12.03 4.59
N ASN A 151 -17.43 -10.79 5.10
CA ASN A 151 -17.94 -9.60 4.43
C ASN A 151 -16.84 -8.55 4.12
N ASP A 152 -15.56 -8.91 4.23
CA ASP A 152 -14.45 -8.04 3.86
C ASP A 152 -14.30 -7.93 2.34
N LEU A 153 -14.06 -6.72 1.86
CA LEU A 153 -14.00 -6.43 0.43
C LEU A 153 -12.73 -6.98 -0.24
N ALA A 154 -11.75 -7.50 0.51
CA ALA A 154 -10.68 -8.35 -0.02
C ALA A 154 -11.20 -9.48 -0.93
N PHE A 155 -12.28 -10.15 -0.53
CA PHE A 155 -12.86 -11.24 -1.33
C PHE A 155 -13.51 -10.71 -2.62
N LYS A 156 -14.09 -9.51 -2.58
CA LYS A 156 -14.61 -8.83 -3.78
C LYS A 156 -13.48 -8.37 -4.71
N PHE A 157 -12.38 -7.84 -4.16
CA PHE A 157 -11.17 -7.52 -4.93
C PHE A 157 -10.65 -8.74 -5.69
N ARG A 158 -10.59 -9.92 -5.05
CA ARG A 158 -10.24 -11.18 -5.74
C ARG A 158 -11.20 -11.54 -6.86
N SER A 159 -12.50 -11.28 -6.72
CA SER A 159 -13.46 -11.53 -7.81
C SER A 159 -13.30 -10.57 -8.99
N LEU A 160 -12.89 -9.32 -8.75
CA LEU A 160 -12.68 -8.27 -9.77
C LEU A 160 -11.39 -8.43 -10.60
N ILE A 161 -10.48 -9.33 -10.20
CA ILE A 161 -9.22 -9.61 -10.93
C ILE A 161 -9.20 -11.01 -11.57
N ASN A 162 -10.21 -11.84 -11.28
CA ASN A 162 -10.37 -13.21 -11.79
C ASN A 162 -11.58 -13.34 -12.75
N SER A 163 -12.17 -12.21 -13.15
CA SER A 163 -13.37 -12.08 -14.00
C SER A 163 -13.02 -11.90 -15.48
#